data_AF-A0A1P8VIH1-F1
#
_entry.id   AF-A0A1P8VIH1-F1
#
_cell.length_a   1.000
_cell.length_b   1.000
_cell.length_c   1.000
_cell.angle_alpha   90.00
_cell.angle_beta   90.00
_cell.angle_gamma   90.00
#
_symmetry.space_group_name_H-M   'P 1'
#
loop_
_entity.id
_entity.type
_entity.pdbx_description
1 polymer ?
#
loop_
_entity_poly.entity_id
_entity_poly.type
_entity_poly.pdbx_seq_one_letter_code
_entity_poly.pdbx_strand_id
1 'polypeptide(L)' 'VDIPSYNCKTGDIITIKNWDRNRLKLEINTNSAQKPGIPNHLAFESIEFRGSVNRTIDREGIDLKINELLVVEYYSRQV' A
#
# COMPACT_ATOMS: atom_id res chain seq x y z
N VAL A 1 7.48 0.07 -13.42
CA VAL A 1 6.32 0.98 -13.32
C VAL A 1 6.83 2.29 -12.74
N ASP A 2 6.52 3.40 -13.38
CA ASP A 2 6.93 4.77 -13.04
C ASP A 2 5.71 5.71 -12.82
N ILE A 3 4.50 5.14 -12.72
CA ILE A 3 3.22 5.85 -12.57
C ILE A 3 2.73 5.69 -11.12
N PRO A 4 2.64 6.78 -10.32
CA PRO A 4 2.18 6.71 -8.93
C PRO A 4 0.70 6.31 -8.78
N SER A 5 -0.14 6.62 -9.77
CA SER A 5 -1.56 6.26 -9.81
C SER A 5 -1.82 4.84 -10.35
N TYR A 6 -0.78 4.03 -10.51
CA TYR A 6 -0.93 2.65 -10.98
C TYR A 6 -1.79 1.85 -9.99
N ASN A 7 -2.85 1.23 -10.50
CA ASN A 7 -3.76 0.42 -9.70
C ASN A 7 -3.26 -1.02 -9.62
N CYS A 8 -2.64 -1.39 -8.49
CA CYS A 8 -2.18 -2.75 -8.22
C CYS A 8 -3.36 -3.72 -8.13
N LYS A 9 -3.22 -4.88 -8.77
CA LYS A 9 -4.24 -5.94 -8.77
C LYS A 9 -3.92 -6.99 -7.71
N THR A 10 -4.94 -7.74 -7.32
CA THR A 10 -4.77 -8.94 -6.49
C THR A 10 -3.83 -9.92 -7.19
N GLY A 11 -2.82 -10.40 -6.46
CA GLY A 11 -1.75 -11.25 -6.98
C GLY A 11 -0.51 -10.49 -7.44
N ASP A 12 -0.54 -9.15 -7.50
CA ASP A 12 0.62 -8.36 -7.90
C ASP A 12 1.74 -8.48 -6.86
N ILE A 13 2.96 -8.62 -7.37
CA ILE A 13 4.20 -8.69 -6.61
C ILE A 13 4.98 -7.40 -6.83
N ILE A 14 5.26 -6.70 -5.75
CA ILE A 14 5.95 -5.41 -5.76
C ILE A 14 7.38 -5.63 -5.26
N THR A 15 8.35 -5.27 -6.11
CA THR A 15 9.78 -5.38 -5.81
C THR A 15 10.50 -4.10 -6.20
N ILE A 16 11.71 -3.93 -5.64
CA ILE A 16 12.53 -2.74 -5.88
C ILE A 16 13.49 -3.03 -7.04
N LYS A 17 13.44 -2.18 -8.06
CA LYS A 17 14.41 -2.22 -9.16
C LYS A 17 15.82 -1.88 -8.63
N ASN A 18 16.81 -2.68 -9.03
CA ASN A 18 18.22 -2.53 -8.63
C ASN A 18 18.44 -2.58 -7.10
N TRP A 19 18.02 -3.70 -6.50
CA TRP A 19 18.14 -4.03 -5.09
C TRP A 19 19.47 -3.58 -4.44
N ASP A 20 20.60 -4.04 -4.97
CA ASP A 20 21.92 -3.84 -4.34
C ASP A 20 22.32 -2.37 -4.17
N ARG A 21 21.92 -1.50 -5.10
CA ARG A 21 22.23 -0.05 -5.02
C ARG A 21 21.33 0.70 -4.05
N ASN A 22 20.12 0.16 -3.78
CA ASN A 22 19.10 0.81 -2.98
C ASN A 22 19.02 0.25 -1.54
N ARG A 23 19.76 -0.83 -1.24
CA ARG A 23 19.73 -1.55 0.05
C ARG A 23 20.00 -0.65 1.26
N LEU A 24 21.06 0.16 1.22
CA LEU A 24 21.46 1.03 2.34
C LEU A 24 20.41 2.11 2.66
N LYS A 25 19.79 2.72 1.64
CA LYS A 25 18.73 3.72 1.85
C LYS A 25 17.48 3.09 2.45
N LEU A 26 17.21 1.84 2.11
CA LEU A 26 16.03 1.12 2.54
C LEU A 26 16.15 0.59 3.96
N GLU A 27 17.31 0.08 4.35
CA GLU A 27 17.59 -0.31 5.75
C GLU A 27 17.34 0.86 6.71
N ILE A 28 17.79 2.07 6.34
CA ILE A 28 17.58 3.28 7.14
C ILE A 28 16.09 3.61 7.29
N ASN A 29 15.33 3.56 6.18
CA ASN A 29 13.89 3.87 6.19
C ASN A 29 13.05 2.78 6.89
N THR A 30 13.46 1.52 6.78
CA THR A 30 12.77 0.39 7.40
C THR A 30 12.97 0.38 8.92
N ASN A 31 14.13 0.85 9.39
CA ASN A 31 14.44 0.96 10.81
C ASN A 31 13.85 2.21 11.46
N SER A 32 13.60 3.29 10.69
CA SER A 32 13.02 4.54 11.21
C SER A 32 11.48 4.54 11.22
N ALA A 33 10.85 3.77 10.34
CA ALA A 33 9.40 3.61 10.33
C ALA A 33 8.98 2.67 11.48
N GLN A 34 8.43 3.22 12.56
CA GLN A 34 7.58 2.44 13.47
C GLN A 34 6.50 1.79 12.62
N LYS A 35 6.58 0.47 12.41
CA LYS A 35 5.67 -0.25 11.52
C LYS A 35 4.31 -0.34 12.21
N PRO A 36 3.26 0.40 11.77
CA PRO A 36 1.91 -0.11 11.97
C PRO A 36 1.87 -1.52 11.39
N GLY A 37 1.19 -2.44 12.07
CA GLY A 37 1.10 -3.84 11.64
C GLY A 37 0.71 -3.91 10.16
N ILE A 38 1.36 -4.80 9.40
CA ILE A 38 1.05 -4.99 7.98
C ILE A 38 -0.42 -5.41 7.89
N PRO A 39 -1.25 -4.70 7.12
CA PRO A 39 -2.68 -5.00 7.06
C PRO A 39 -2.92 -6.33 6.33
N ASN A 40 -4.02 -7.01 6.66
CA ASN A 40 -4.33 -8.39 6.25
C ASN A 40 -4.46 -8.62 4.73
N HIS A 41 -4.54 -7.56 3.93
CA HIS A 41 -4.63 -7.62 2.48
C HIS A 41 -3.25 -7.52 1.80
N LEU A 42 -2.20 -7.23 2.55
CA LEU A 42 -0.82 -7.16 2.08
C LEU A 42 0.02 -8.24 2.76
N ALA A 43 1.04 -8.72 2.06
CA ALA A 43 2.13 -9.47 2.67
C ALA A 43 3.46 -8.85 2.29
N PHE A 44 4.40 -8.87 3.23
CA PHE A 44 5.74 -8.32 3.04
C PHE A 44 6.78 -9.30 3.56
N GLU A 45 7.76 -9.61 2.71
CA GLU A 45 8.91 -10.44 3.00
C GLU A 45 10.14 -9.56 3.12
N SER A 46 10.76 -9.54 4.31
CA SER A 46 11.90 -8.66 4.61
C SER A 46 13.23 -9.14 4.05
N ILE A 47 13.35 -10.42 3.67
CA ILE A 47 14.60 -10.99 3.15
C ILE A 47 14.84 -10.49 1.72
N GLU A 48 13.84 -10.64 0.87
CA GLU A 48 13.89 -10.21 -0.54
C GLU A 48 13.31 -8.80 -0.75
N PHE A 49 12.79 -8.16 0.30
CA PHE A 49 12.04 -6.90 0.22
C PHE A 49 10.95 -6.94 -0.84
N ARG A 50 10.15 -7.99 -0.73
CA ARG A 50 9.09 -8.32 -1.66
C ARG A 50 7.75 -8.07 -0.99
N GLY A 51 6.93 -7.23 -1.61
CA GLY A 51 5.54 -7.01 -1.22
C GLY A 51 4.60 -7.79 -2.14
N SER A 52 3.44 -8.18 -1.63
CA SER A 52 2.36 -8.76 -2.44
C SER A 52 0.99 -8.26 -2.00
N VAL A 53 0.09 -8.15 -2.97
CA VAL A 53 -1.31 -7.79 -2.76
C VAL A 53 -2.14 -9.07 -2.77
N ASN A 54 -2.62 -9.51 -1.62
CA ASN A 54 -3.29 -10.81 -1.47
C ASN A 54 -4.79 -10.75 -1.81
N ARG A 55 -5.42 -9.59 -1.60
CA ARG A 55 -6.86 -9.38 -1.82
C ARG A 55 -7.18 -7.90 -1.92
N THR A 56 -8.39 -7.61 -2.39
CA THR A 56 -9.00 -6.29 -2.26
C THR A 56 -9.22 -5.96 -0.79
N ILE A 57 -9.04 -4.69 -0.44
CA ILE A 57 -9.17 -4.19 0.93
C ILE A 57 -10.66 -4.07 1.32
N ASP A 58 -10.99 -4.51 2.52
CA ASP A 58 -12.31 -4.28 3.14
C ASP A 58 -12.32 -2.92 3.88
N ARG A 59 -13.51 -2.37 4.15
CA ARG A 59 -13.66 -1.04 4.77
C ARG A 59 -12.96 -0.95 6.14
N GLU A 60 -12.94 -2.05 6.88
CA GLU A 60 -12.31 -2.19 8.20
C GLU A 60 -10.78 -2.16 8.11
N GLY A 61 -10.21 -2.44 6.93
CA GLY A 61 -8.77 -2.38 6.69
C GLY A 61 -8.23 -0.97 6.45
N ILE A 62 -9.11 0.03 6.34
CA ILE A 62 -8.76 1.43 6.09
C ILE A 62 -8.67 2.19 7.42
N ASP A 63 -7.46 2.57 7.82
CA ASP A 63 -7.18 3.38 9.02
C ASP A 63 -7.42 4.89 8.76
N LEU A 64 -8.55 5.21 8.11
CA LEU A 64 -8.98 6.58 7.87
C LEU A 64 -10.37 6.78 8.47
N LYS A 65 -10.45 7.71 9.43
CA LYS A 65 -11.71 8.13 10.05
C LYS A 65 -12.48 9.04 9.08
N ILE A 66 -13.23 8.44 8.17
CA ILE A 66 -14.04 9.13 7.17
C ILE A 66 -15.46 8.54 7.07
N ASN A 67 -16.44 9.40 6.82
CA ASN A 67 -17.80 8.98 6.45
C ASN A 67 -17.98 9.10 4.93
N GLU A 68 -17.95 7.97 4.23
CA GLU A 68 -18.04 7.92 2.77
C GLU A 68 -19.41 8.37 2.25
N LEU A 69 -20.49 8.28 3.06
CA LEU A 69 -21.82 8.70 2.66
C LEU A 69 -21.90 10.19 2.37
N LEU A 70 -21.14 11.02 3.10
CA LEU A 70 -21.08 12.47 2.84
C LEU A 70 -20.41 12.77 1.49
N VAL A 71 -19.42 11.96 1.10
CA VAL A 71 -18.75 12.09 -0.21
C VAL A 71 -19.73 11.71 -1.32
N VAL A 72 -20.46 10.60 -1.17
CA VAL A 72 -21.49 10.16 -2.13
C VAL A 72 -22.59 11.21 -2.27
N GLU A 73 -23.09 11.75 -1.15
CA GLU A 73 -24.12 12.79 -1.16
C GLU A 73 -23.65 14.04 -1.91
N TYR A 74 -22.42 14.49 -1.65
CA TYR A 74 -21.86 15.67 -2.31
C TYR A 74 -21.80 15.51 -3.83
N TYR A 75 -21.24 14.40 -4.32
CA TYR A 75 -21.10 14.17 -5.78
C TYR A 75 -22.42 13.84 -6.46
N SER A 76 -23.43 13.32 -5.75
CA SER A 76 -24.77 13.10 -6.30
C SER A 76 -25.51 14.40 -6.62
N ARG A 77 -25.07 15.54 -6.08
CA ARG A 77 -25.60 16.88 -6.39
C ARG A 77 -24.89 17.56 -7.58
N GLN A 78 -23.77 17.00 -8.05
CA GLN A 78 -23.00 17.55 -9.17
C GLN A 78 -23.50 17.07 -10.55
N VAL A 79 -24.77 16.64 -10.62
CA VAL A 79 -25.46 16.21 -11.83
C VAL A 79 -26.21 17.38 -12.44
#